data_AF-A0AAW8KTM1-F1
#
_entry.id   AF-A0AAW8KTM1-F1
#
_cell.length_a   1.000
_cell.length_b   1.000
_cell.length_c   1.000
_cell.angle_alpha   90.00
_cell.angle_beta   90.00
_cell.angle_gamma   90.00
#
_symmetry.space_group_name_H-M   'P 1'
#
loop_
_entity.id
_entity.type
_entity.pdbx_description
1 polymer ?
#
loop_
_entity_poly.entity_id
_entity_poly.type
_entity_poly.pdbx_seq_one_letter_code
_entity_poly.pdbx_strand_id
1 'polypeptide(L)' 'YNIGYYIRRIRKERGICQEVLYEGLCSRSTLHRIESGEQQPGLFVASQLLQRLGLDESSFLLPLGPQDFE' A
#
# COMPACT_ATOMS: atom_id res chain seq x y z
N TYR A 1 -0.32 -10.09 -8.38
CA TYR A 1 -0.88 -8.92 -7.67
C TYR A 1 0.22 -8.22 -6.88
N ASN A 2 0.45 -6.92 -7.07
CA ASN A 2 1.43 -6.15 -6.30
C ASN A 2 0.69 -5.22 -5.34
N ILE A 3 0.79 -5.51 -4.05
CA ILE A 3 0.15 -4.72 -2.97
C ILE A 3 0.55 -3.25 -3.02
N GLY A 4 1.75 -2.93 -3.51
CA GLY A 4 2.22 -1.58 -3.70
C GLY A 4 1.41 -0.78 -4.72
N TYR A 5 0.95 -1.40 -5.81
CA TYR A 5 0.05 -0.73 -6.76
C TYR A 5 -1.32 -0.44 -6.14
N TYR A 6 -1.85 -1.37 -5.34
CA TYR A 6 -3.09 -1.16 -4.60
C TYR A 6 -2.96 0.00 -3.61
N ILE A 7 -1.90 0.02 -2.80
CA ILE A 7 -1.57 1.12 -1.87
C ILE A 7 -1.51 2.45 -2.63
N ARG A 8 -0.80 2.51 -3.76
CA ARG A 8 -0.70 3.72 -4.60
C ARG A 8 -2.06 4.18 -5.11
N ARG A 9 -2.92 3.24 -5.56
CA ARG A 9 -4.24 3.56 -6.09
C ARG A 9 -5.11 4.21 -5.01
N ILE A 10 -5.27 3.54 -3.86
CA ILE A 10 -6.07 4.06 -2.74
C ILE A 10 -5.52 5.39 -2.23
N ARG A 11 -4.19 5.51 -2.11
CA ARG A 11 -3.55 6.76 -1.69
C ARG A 11 -3.94 7.93 -2.60
N LYS A 12 -3.91 7.72 -3.92
CA LYS A 12 -4.27 8.74 -4.91
C LYS A 12 -5.76 9.04 -4.91
N GLU A 13 -6.63 8.03 -4.84
CA GLU A 13 -8.09 8.20 -4.74
C GLU A 13 -8.49 9.05 -3.54
N ARG A 14 -7.78 8.89 -2.41
CA ARG A 14 -8.02 9.65 -1.18
C ARG A 14 -7.24 10.97 -1.10
N GLY A 15 -6.44 11.31 -2.12
CA GLY A 15 -5.64 12.53 -2.14
C GLY A 15 -4.54 12.61 -1.06
N ILE A 16 -4.07 11.47 -0.54
CA ILE A 16 -3.10 11.42 0.55
C ILE A 16 -1.67 11.60 -0.01
N CYS A 17 -0.86 12.44 0.64
CA CYS A 17 0.55 12.62 0.29
C CYS A 17 1.38 11.39 0.69
N GLN A 18 2.40 11.05 -0.11
CA GLN A 18 3.32 9.94 0.22
C GLN A 18 4.00 10.11 1.58
N GLU A 19 4.26 11.35 1.98
CA GLU A 19 4.86 11.70 3.28
C GLU A 19 4.10 11.11 4.45
N VAL A 20 2.77 11.26 4.45
CA VAL A 20 1.89 10.71 5.50
C VAL A 20 2.01 9.18 5.60
N LEU A 21 2.27 8.48 4.48
CA LEU A 21 2.39 7.02 4.48
C LEU A 21 3.76 6.55 4.99
N TYR A 22 4.86 7.21 4.61
CA TYR A 22 6.20 6.72 4.98
C TYR A 22 6.67 7.25 6.33
N GLU A 23 6.14 8.37 6.82
CA GLU A 23 6.62 9.03 8.03
C GLU A 23 6.57 8.09 9.25
N GLY A 24 7.73 7.96 9.92
CA GLY A 24 7.93 7.06 11.06
C GLY A 24 7.88 5.56 10.74
N LEU A 25 7.77 5.18 9.46
CA LEU A 25 7.65 3.77 9.03
C LEU A 25 8.78 3.32 8.11
N CYS A 26 9.04 4.06 7.03
CA CYS A 26 10.12 3.77 6.09
C CYS A 26 10.60 5.04 5.38
N SER A 27 11.64 4.92 4.55
CA SER A 27 12.11 6.07 3.77
C SER A 27 11.16 6.39 2.61
N ARG A 28 11.15 7.65 2.15
CA ARG A 28 10.44 8.07 0.93
C ARG A 28 10.78 7.17 -0.27
N SER A 29 12.05 6.85 -0.45
CA SER A 29 12.52 5.99 -1.55
C SER A 29 12.02 4.56 -1.41
N THR A 30 11.88 4.05 -0.19
CA THR A 30 11.29 2.75 0.09
C THR A 30 9.81 2.73 -0.29
N LEU A 31 9.04 3.72 0.15
CA LEU A 31 7.62 3.82 -0.23
C LEU A 31 7.46 3.98 -1.74
N HIS A 32 8.31 4.76 -2.39
CA HIS A 32 8.25 4.93 -3.84
C HIS A 32 8.42 3.59 -4.58
N ARG A 33 9.44 2.80 -4.22
CA ARG A 33 9.69 1.47 -4.80
C ARG A 33 8.56 0.48 -4.51
N ILE A 34 7.94 0.60 -3.33
CA ILE A 34 6.72 -0.17 -3.03
C ILE A 34 5.61 0.24 -3.99
N GLU A 35 5.27 1.54 -4.06
CA GLU A 35 4.18 2.05 -4.92
C GLU A 35 4.42 1.90 -6.43
N SER A 36 5.66 1.74 -6.88
CA SER A 36 6.02 1.42 -8.27
C SER A 36 6.11 -0.08 -8.54
N GLY A 37 5.97 -0.91 -7.52
CA GLY A 37 6.05 -2.37 -7.62
C GLY A 37 7.47 -2.94 -7.71
N GLU A 38 8.49 -2.08 -7.67
CA GLU A 38 9.91 -2.45 -7.66
C GLU A 38 10.33 -3.17 -6.37
N GLN A 39 9.63 -2.95 -5.26
CA GLN A 39 9.93 -3.60 -3.99
C GLN A 39 8.67 -4.14 -3.31
N GLN A 40 8.69 -5.40 -2.90
CA GLN A 40 7.64 -5.95 -2.03
C GLN A 40 7.85 -5.47 -0.58
N PRO A 41 6.84 -4.88 0.08
CA PRO A 41 6.92 -4.55 1.48
C PRO A 41 6.87 -5.82 2.35
N GLY A 42 7.52 -5.78 3.51
CA GLY A 42 7.28 -6.78 4.56
C GLY A 42 5.87 -6.65 5.14
N LEU A 43 5.36 -7.72 5.76
CA LEU A 43 3.99 -7.78 6.30
C LEU A 43 3.67 -6.62 7.26
N PHE A 44 4.59 -6.29 8.16
CA PHE A 44 4.43 -5.18 9.11
C PHE A 44 4.28 -3.83 8.39
N VAL A 45 5.17 -3.55 7.42
CA VAL A 45 5.12 -2.30 6.65
C VAL A 45 3.84 -2.22 5.82
N ALA A 46 3.46 -3.31 5.16
CA ALA A 46 2.22 -3.37 4.39
C ALA A 46 0.99 -3.09 5.27
N SER A 47 0.89 -3.74 6.43
CA SER A 47 -0.22 -3.53 7.37
C SER A 47 -0.28 -2.07 7.84
N GLN A 48 0.86 -1.50 8.23
CA GLN A 48 0.95 -0.12 8.67
C GLN A 48 0.60 0.91 7.57
N LEU A 49 0.95 0.63 6.31
CA LEU A 49 0.55 1.47 5.18
C LEU A 49 -0.96 1.40 4.94
N LEU A 50 -1.56 0.21 4.98
CA LEU A 50 -3.00 0.03 4.82
C LEU A 50 -3.79 0.70 5.96
N GLN A 51 -3.34 0.57 7.21
CA GLN A 51 -3.96 1.25 8.36
C GLN A 51 -3.92 2.77 8.22
N ARG A 52 -2.79 3.34 7.76
CA ARG A 52 -2.68 4.79 7.46
C ARG A 52 -3.59 5.23 6.32
N LEU A 53 -3.91 4.32 5.39
CA LEU A 53 -4.92 4.53 4.36
C LEU A 53 -6.34 4.38 4.90
N GLY A 54 -6.55 4.07 6.19
CA GLY A 54 -7.86 3.85 6.79
C GLY A 54 -8.51 2.54 6.31
N LEU A 55 -7.69 1.55 5.99
CA LEU A 55 -8.10 0.19 5.66
C LEU A 55 -7.83 -0.71 6.87
N ASP A 56 -8.81 -1.54 7.20
CA ASP A 56 -8.73 -2.47 8.32
C ASP A 56 -7.94 -3.74 7.93
N GLU A 57 -7.58 -4.58 8.90
CA GLU A 57 -6.79 -5.80 8.65
C GLU A 57 -7.50 -6.81 7.72
N SER A 58 -8.84 -6.79 7.62
CA SER A 58 -9.56 -7.63 6.65
C SER A 58 -9.37 -7.14 5.21
N SER A 59 -9.02 -5.87 5.03
CA SER A 59 -8.60 -5.32 3.72
C SER A 59 -7.29 -5.91 3.23
N PHE A 60 -6.51 -6.60 4.07
CA PHE A 60 -5.37 -7.42 3.65
C PHE A 60 -5.79 -8.65 2.84
N LEU A 61 -7.04 -9.12 3.02
CA LEU A 61 -7.65 -10.21 2.25
C LEU A 61 -8.41 -9.71 1.01
N LEU A 62 -8.85 -8.44 0.99
CA LEU A 62 -9.50 -7.82 -0.17
C LEU A 62 -8.68 -7.76 -1.48
N PRO A 63 -7.34 -7.74 -1.50
CA PRO A 63 -6.62 -7.97 -2.76
C PRO A 63 -6.86 -9.36 -3.38
N LEU A 64 -7.57 -10.27 -2.70
CA LEU A 64 -8.02 -11.56 -3.21
C LEU A 64 -9.49 -11.51 -3.63
N GLY A 65 -9.87 -10.53 -4.44
CA GLY A 65 -11.11 -10.59 -5.21
C GLY A 65 -10.86 -11.31 -6.53
N PRO A 66 -11.78 -12.18 -7.02
CA PRO A 66 -11.63 -12.91 -8.28
C PRO A 66 -11.69 -12.03 -9.55
N GLN A 67 -11.44 -10.73 -9.44
CA GLN A 67 -11.76 -9.74 -10.48
C GLN A 67 -10.57 -9.25 -11.30
N ASP A 68 -9.36 -9.78 -11.05
CA ASP A 68 -8.17 -9.55 -11.88
C ASP A 68 -7.62 -10.87 -12.47
N PHE A 69 -8.50 -11.85 -12.75
CA PHE A 69 -8.21 -12.96 -13.67
C PHE A 69 -8.52 -12.49 -15.11
N GLU A 70 -7.71 -11.57 -15.64
CA GLU A 70 -7.51 -11.42 -17.08
C GLU A 70 -6.02 -11.56 -17.39
#